data_AF-A0A2W7MZ83-F1
#
_entry.id   AF-A0A2W7MZ83-F1
#
_cell.length_a   1.000
_cell.length_b   1.000
_cell.length_c   1.000
_cell.angle_alpha   90.00
_cell.angle_beta   90.00
_cell.angle_gamma   90.00
#
_symmetry.space_group_name_H-M   'P 1'
#
loop_
_entity.id
_entity.type
_entity.pdbx_description
1 polymer ?
#
loop_
_entity_poly.entity_id
_entity_poly.type
_entity_poly.pdbx_seq_one_letter_code
_entity_poly.pdbx_strand_id
1 'polypeptide(L)'
;MRMTKSRLGAAALLSMGLVAGAASAQSTTDTRTDDQMEVEALMSSQITLGDAVSAAESDSGGTAVSAEFTMETDDDTPVFVVEVAKSDGTTSELAVASDGTVSPYAEPDDNGHENGEDMEESDDDDT
;
A
#
# COMPACT_ATOMS: atom_id res chain seq x y z
N MET A 1 30.45 1.26 20.03
CA MET A 1 29.84 0.96 18.73
C MET A 1 29.84 -0.55 18.51
N ARG A 2 28.73 -1.21 18.87
CA ARG A 2 28.47 -2.63 18.60
C ARG A 2 26.97 -2.85 18.59
N MET A 3 26.44 -3.37 17.49
CA MET A 3 25.33 -4.33 17.44
C MET A 3 25.25 -4.82 15.99
N THR A 4 26.04 -5.82 15.60
CA THR A 4 25.72 -7.27 15.51
C THR A 4 24.55 -7.60 14.58
N LYS A 5 24.93 -8.26 13.48
CA LYS A 5 24.15 -8.74 12.33
C LYS A 5 23.17 -9.87 12.68
N SER A 6 22.19 -10.02 11.79
CA SER A 6 21.05 -10.94 11.71
C SER A 6 21.16 -12.32 12.33
N ARG A 7 20.01 -12.84 12.75
CA ARG A 7 19.75 -14.28 12.86
C ARG A 7 18.57 -14.67 11.96
N LEU A 8 18.91 -15.51 10.99
CA LEU A 8 18.04 -16.30 10.14
C LEU A 8 17.44 -17.44 11.00
N GLY A 9 16.12 -17.60 11.00
CA GLY A 9 15.40 -18.67 11.71
C GLY A 9 14.54 -19.48 10.74
N ALA A 10 14.73 -20.80 10.76
CA ALA A 10 14.37 -21.74 9.72
C ALA A 10 12.91 -22.25 9.72
N ALA A 11 12.41 -22.49 8.51
CA ALA A 11 11.62 -23.62 7.99
C ALA A 11 10.65 -24.38 8.92
N ALA A 12 9.37 -24.41 8.52
CA ALA A 12 8.40 -25.42 8.93
C ALA A 12 7.63 -25.99 7.72
N LEU A 13 8.11 -27.15 7.27
CA LEU A 13 7.39 -28.36 6.85
C LEU A 13 6.25 -28.28 5.80
N LEU A 14 6.62 -28.77 4.60
CA LEU A 14 5.77 -29.38 3.59
C LEU A 14 4.69 -30.33 4.17
N SER A 15 3.45 -30.14 3.75
CA SER A 15 2.47 -31.23 3.66
C SER A 15 1.83 -31.26 2.27
N MET A 16 2.02 -32.39 1.61
CA MET A 16 1.62 -32.70 0.23
C MET A 16 0.16 -33.17 0.23
N GLY A 17 -0.72 -32.44 -0.45
CA GLY A 17 -2.08 -32.88 -0.76
C GLY A 17 -2.37 -32.67 -2.25
N LEU A 18 -2.30 -33.75 -3.03
CA LEU A 18 -2.57 -33.74 -4.47
C LEU A 18 -4.06 -34.06 -4.70
N VAL A 19 -4.83 -33.11 -5.22
CA VAL A 19 -6.08 -33.42 -5.95
C VAL A 19 -6.06 -32.66 -7.27
N ALA A 20 -5.99 -33.42 -8.36
CA ALA A 20 -6.08 -32.93 -9.72
C ALA A 20 -7.55 -32.73 -10.09
N GLY A 21 -7.98 -31.47 -10.19
CA GLY A 21 -9.21 -31.06 -10.85
C GLY A 21 -8.86 -30.01 -11.88
N ALA A 22 -8.70 -30.42 -13.14
CA ALA A 22 -8.50 -29.50 -14.25
C ALA A 22 -9.83 -28.78 -14.55
N ALA A 23 -10.07 -27.66 -13.88
CA ALA A 23 -11.01 -26.65 -14.36
C ALA A 23 -10.26 -25.79 -15.39
N SER A 24 -10.64 -25.95 -16.64
CA SER A 24 -10.17 -25.16 -17.78
C SER A 24 -10.19 -23.66 -17.45
N ALA A 25 -9.02 -23.02 -17.54
CA ALA A 25 -8.85 -21.59 -17.50
C ALA A 25 -9.77 -20.93 -18.55
N GLN A 26 -10.85 -20.33 -18.08
CA GLN A 26 -11.58 -19.32 -18.85
C GLN A 26 -10.80 -18.02 -18.65
N SER A 27 -9.81 -17.80 -19.52
CA SER A 27 -9.20 -16.48 -19.68
C SER A 27 -10.24 -15.57 -20.33
N THR A 28 -11.18 -15.06 -19.54
CA THR A 28 -11.85 -13.81 -19.87
C THR A 28 -10.77 -12.75 -19.80
N THR A 29 -10.46 -12.14 -20.94
CA THR A 29 -9.67 -10.91 -21.01
C THR A 29 -10.25 -9.93 -20.00
N ASP A 30 -9.53 -9.75 -18.90
CA ASP A 30 -9.96 -8.99 -17.73
C ASP A 30 -9.77 -7.50 -18.06
N THR A 31 -10.73 -6.90 -18.75
CA THR A 31 -10.83 -5.43 -18.86
C THR A 31 -11.61 -4.90 -17.66
N ARG A 32 -11.25 -5.29 -16.44
CA ARG A 32 -11.64 -4.55 -15.24
C ARG A 32 -10.75 -3.33 -15.13
N THR A 33 -11.35 -2.18 -14.87
CA THR A 33 -10.62 -0.98 -14.47
C THR A 33 -10.17 -1.14 -13.03
N ASP A 34 -9.04 -0.55 -12.66
CA ASP A 34 -8.52 -0.58 -11.28
C ASP A 34 -9.60 -0.13 -10.27
N ASP A 35 -10.35 0.92 -10.59
CA ASP A 35 -11.51 1.40 -9.81
C ASP A 35 -12.56 0.31 -9.51
N GLN A 36 -12.79 -0.62 -10.43
CA GLN A 36 -13.79 -1.67 -10.22
C GLN A 36 -13.29 -2.70 -9.20
N MET A 37 -12.00 -3.03 -9.24
CA MET A 37 -11.40 -3.94 -8.28
C MET A 37 -11.37 -3.31 -6.88
N GLU A 38 -11.04 -2.02 -6.80
CA GLU A 38 -11.03 -1.28 -5.54
C GLU A 38 -12.43 -1.22 -4.92
N VAL A 39 -13.47 -0.93 -5.71
CA VAL A 39 -14.85 -0.91 -5.22
C VAL A 39 -15.28 -2.30 -4.76
N GLU A 40 -14.98 -3.37 -5.52
CA GLU A 40 -15.31 -4.75 -5.12
C GLU A 40 -14.60 -5.18 -3.83
N ALA A 41 -13.32 -4.80 -3.69
CA ALA A 41 -12.55 -5.05 -2.48
C ALA A 41 -13.11 -4.27 -1.28
N LEU A 42 -13.44 -3.00 -1.47
CA LEU A 42 -14.05 -2.17 -0.42
C LEU A 42 -15.41 -2.73 0.01
N MET A 43 -16.25 -3.17 -0.93
CA MET A 43 -17.55 -3.79 -0.62
C MET A 43 -17.42 -5.13 0.10
N SER A 44 -16.26 -5.78 0.01
CA SER A 44 -15.95 -7.04 0.69
C SER A 44 -15.22 -6.85 2.03
N SER A 45 -14.84 -5.62 2.38
CA SER A 45 -14.16 -5.28 3.64
C SER A 45 -15.03 -5.58 4.86
N GLN A 46 -14.40 -6.05 5.95
CA GLN A 46 -15.11 -6.30 7.21
C GLN A 46 -15.36 -5.01 8.01
N ILE A 47 -14.62 -3.95 7.68
CA ILE A 47 -14.70 -2.63 8.33
C ILE A 47 -14.99 -1.53 7.32
N THR A 48 -15.53 -0.41 7.80
CA THR A 48 -15.76 0.79 6.99
C THR A 48 -14.57 1.75 7.04
N LEU A 49 -14.54 2.75 6.15
CA LEU A 49 -13.57 3.84 6.20
C LEU A 49 -13.60 4.59 7.56
N GLY A 50 -14.79 4.74 8.17
CA GLY A 50 -14.93 5.38 9.48
C GLY A 50 -14.38 4.53 10.64
N ASP A 51 -14.50 3.20 10.53
CA ASP A 51 -13.89 2.28 11.49
C ASP A 51 -12.36 2.31 11.38
N ALA A 52 -11.82 2.36 10.16
CA ALA A 52 -10.40 2.50 9.91
C ALA A 52 -9.83 3.81 10.49
N VAL A 53 -10.52 4.94 10.28
CA VAL A 53 -10.17 6.22 10.93
C VAL A 53 -10.16 6.08 12.45
N SER A 54 -11.21 5.48 13.02
CA SER A 54 -11.32 5.30 14.48
C SER A 54 -10.18 4.43 15.04
N ALA A 55 -9.79 3.38 14.30
CA ALA A 55 -8.68 2.50 14.66
C ALA A 55 -7.33 3.23 14.61
N ALA A 56 -7.07 3.99 13.54
CA ALA A 56 -5.84 4.76 13.36
C ALA A 56 -5.67 5.86 14.42
N GLU A 57 -6.75 6.60 14.75
CA GLU A 57 -6.73 7.59 15.83
C GLU A 57 -6.49 6.93 17.20
N SER A 58 -7.10 5.77 17.44
CA SER A 58 -6.94 5.03 18.70
C SER A 58 -5.51 4.49 18.89
N ASP A 59 -4.88 4.03 17.81
CA ASP A 59 -3.51 3.48 17.84
C ASP A 59 -2.46 4.60 17.99
N SER A 60 -2.60 5.68 17.21
CA SER A 60 -1.64 6.78 17.17
C SER A 60 -1.79 7.80 18.30
N GLY A 61 -2.99 7.93 18.88
CA GLY A 61 -3.36 9.02 19.77
C GLY A 61 -3.43 10.40 19.09
N GLY A 62 -3.42 10.45 17.75
CA GLY A 62 -3.54 11.68 16.96
C GLY A 62 -4.95 11.91 16.42
N THR A 63 -5.08 12.85 15.49
CA THR A 63 -6.35 13.16 14.80
C THR A 63 -6.19 12.90 13.31
N ALA A 64 -7.10 12.12 12.73
CA ALA A 64 -7.10 11.84 11.31
C ALA A 64 -7.38 13.11 10.50
N VAL A 65 -6.62 13.31 9.42
CA VAL A 65 -6.75 14.46 8.52
C VAL A 65 -7.13 14.07 7.10
N SER A 66 -6.80 12.84 6.68
CA SER A 66 -7.21 12.24 5.43
C SER A 66 -7.32 10.72 5.59
N ALA A 67 -8.11 10.08 4.72
CA ALA A 67 -8.23 8.63 4.67
C ALA A 67 -8.60 8.19 3.25
N GLU A 68 -7.94 7.17 2.74
CA GLU A 68 -8.13 6.59 1.42
C GLU A 68 -8.20 5.06 1.52
N PHE A 69 -8.90 4.43 0.57
CA PHE A 69 -8.86 2.99 0.37
C PHE A 69 -8.10 2.71 -0.92
N THR A 70 -7.08 1.85 -0.84
CA THR A 70 -6.18 1.56 -1.96
C THR A 70 -5.76 0.10 -1.93
N MET A 71 -5.26 -0.40 -3.06
CA MET A 71 -4.58 -1.68 -3.16
C MET A 71 -3.09 -1.42 -2.93
N GLU A 72 -2.49 -2.05 -1.92
CA GLU A 72 -1.05 -1.94 -1.68
C GLU A 72 -0.29 -2.38 -2.95
N THR A 73 0.56 -1.49 -3.45
CA THR A 73 1.15 -1.58 -4.81
C THR A 73 2.01 -2.82 -5.06
N ASP A 74 2.56 -3.43 -4.00
CA ASP A 74 3.45 -4.58 -4.12
C ASP A 74 2.73 -5.93 -4.07
N ASP A 75 1.56 -6.00 -3.41
CA ASP A 75 0.91 -7.28 -3.07
C ASP A 75 -0.60 -7.33 -3.39
N ASP A 76 -1.16 -6.32 -4.08
CA ASP A 76 -2.60 -6.20 -4.38
C ASP A 76 -3.48 -6.37 -3.12
N THR A 77 -2.97 -5.93 -1.97
CA THR A 77 -3.65 -6.13 -0.69
C THR A 77 -4.48 -4.88 -0.37
N PRO A 78 -5.81 -5.00 -0.23
CA PRO A 78 -6.65 -3.85 0.06
C PRO A 78 -6.40 -3.32 1.48
N VAL A 79 -6.09 -2.03 1.57
CA VAL A 79 -5.81 -1.33 2.82
C VAL A 79 -6.51 0.03 2.86
N PHE A 80 -6.84 0.48 4.07
CA PHE A 80 -7.16 1.87 4.32
C PHE A 80 -5.89 2.61 4.74
N VAL A 81 -5.49 3.64 4.01
CA VAL A 81 -4.38 4.51 4.40
C VAL A 81 -4.96 5.73 5.09
N VAL A 82 -4.60 5.94 6.35
CA VAL A 82 -5.09 7.06 7.17
C VAL A 82 -3.92 7.94 7.57
N GLU A 83 -3.96 9.20 7.16
CA GLU A 83 -3.01 10.22 7.62
C GLU A 83 -3.50 10.80 8.96
N VAL A 84 -2.63 10.80 9.96
CA VAL A 84 -2.94 11.29 11.30
C VAL A 84 -1.97 12.40 11.70
N ALA A 85 -2.52 13.54 12.09
CA ALA A 85 -1.79 14.63 12.74
C ALA A 85 -1.52 14.33 14.21
N LYS A 86 -0.26 14.51 14.64
CA LYS A 86 0.22 14.29 16.00
C LYS A 86 0.34 15.60 16.77
N SER A 87 0.38 15.52 18.10
CA SER A 87 0.48 16.68 18.99
C SER A 87 1.78 17.48 18.85
N ASP A 88 2.82 16.89 18.26
CA ASP A 88 4.09 17.56 17.97
C ASP A 88 4.08 18.36 16.65
N GLY A 89 2.94 18.36 15.94
CA GLY A 89 2.77 19.07 14.67
C GLY A 89 3.20 18.29 13.44
N THR A 90 3.60 17.01 13.58
CA THR A 90 3.91 16.12 12.46
C THR A 90 2.68 15.33 12.00
N THR A 91 2.74 14.76 10.79
CA THR A 91 1.78 13.77 10.30
C THR A 91 2.44 12.40 10.15
N SER A 92 1.62 11.35 10.09
CA SER A 92 2.05 9.97 9.88
C SER A 92 0.94 9.21 9.17
N GLU A 93 1.32 8.38 8.22
CA GLU A 93 0.37 7.49 7.54
C GLU A 93 0.37 6.12 8.20
N LEU A 94 -0.83 5.57 8.36
CA LEU A 94 -1.07 4.25 8.91
C LEU A 94 -1.90 3.44 7.93
N ALA A 95 -1.46 2.22 7.65
CA ALA A 95 -2.28 1.23 6.98
C ALA A 95 -3.19 0.55 8.00
N VAL A 96 -4.47 0.44 7.67
CA VAL A 96 -5.45 -0.34 8.40
C VAL A 96 -5.98 -1.42 7.46
N ALA A 97 -5.71 -2.67 7.79
CA ALA A 97 -6.20 -3.80 7.00
C ALA A 97 -7.73 -3.93 7.10
N SER A 98 -8.31 -4.70 6.18
CA SER A 98 -9.77 -4.95 6.14
C SER A 98 -10.35 -5.63 7.38
N ASP A 99 -9.51 -6.14 8.29
CA ASP A 99 -9.90 -6.69 9.59
C ASP A 99 -9.69 -5.73 10.78
N GLY A 100 -9.18 -4.52 10.53
CA GLY A 100 -8.89 -3.51 11.54
C GLY A 100 -7.47 -3.54 12.11
N THR A 101 -6.60 -4.43 11.63
CA THR A 101 -5.19 -4.44 12.05
C THR A 101 -4.48 -3.19 11.55
N VAL A 102 -3.80 -2.47 12.45
CA VAL A 102 -3.06 -1.23 12.14
C VAL A 102 -1.57 -1.54 12.00
N SER A 103 -0.92 -0.97 10.98
CA SER A 103 0.53 -1.02 10.76
C SER A 103 1.04 0.32 10.23
N PRO A 104 2.34 0.63 10.39
CA PRO A 104 2.96 1.75 9.68
C PRO A 104 2.74 1.57 8.17
N TYR A 105 2.32 2.63 7.50
CA TYR A 105 2.32 2.64 6.04
C TYR A 105 3.75 2.91 5.55
N ALA A 106 4.26 2.06 4.68
CA ALA A 106 5.52 2.30 3.98
C ALA A 106 5.15 2.73 2.57
N GLU A 107 5.38 4.00 2.25
CA GLU A 107 5.27 4.45 0.86
C GLU A 107 6.21 3.59 0.00
N PRO A 108 5.76 3.07 -1.15
CA PRO A 108 6.65 2.42 -2.09
C PRO A 108 7.74 3.43 -2.48
N ASP A 109 9.02 3.03 -2.41
CA ASP A 109 10.14 3.86 -2.82
C ASP A 109 9.96 4.30 -4.28
N ASP A 110 9.42 5.50 -4.50
CA ASP A 110 9.33 6.12 -5.83
C ASP A 110 10.76 6.51 -6.26
N ASN A 111 11.45 5.53 -6.85
CA ASN A 111 12.76 5.72 -7.44
C ASN A 111 12.62 6.57 -8.72
N GLY A 112 12.61 7.89 -8.56
CA GLY A 112 13.21 8.82 -9.50
C GLY A 112 12.25 9.60 -10.41
N HIS A 113 11.75 10.73 -9.91
CA HIS A 113 11.53 11.89 -10.80
C HIS A 113 12.87 12.60 -11.01
N GLU A 114 13.65 12.12 -11.98
CA GLU A 114 14.70 12.95 -12.58
C GLU A 114 14.00 14.12 -13.28
N ASN A 115 14.01 15.29 -12.65
CA ASN A 115 13.64 16.54 -13.30
C ASN A 115 14.64 16.78 -14.45
N GLY A 116 14.32 16.28 -15.64
CA GLY A 116 14.93 16.68 -16.89
C GLY A 116 14.53 18.12 -17.19
N GLU A 117 15.23 19.06 -16.58
CA GLU A 117 15.22 20.46 -17.01
C GLU A 117 15.89 20.53 -18.38
N ASP A 118 15.08 20.34 -19.44
CA ASP A 118 15.45 20.61 -20.82
C ASP A 118 15.65 22.12 -20.97
N MET A 119 16.87 22.59 -20.68
CA MET A 119 17.31 23.93 -21.05
C MET A 119 17.70 23.88 -22.52
N GLU A 120 16.74 24.22 -23.39
CA GLU A 120 16.96 24.53 -24.80
C GLU A 120 18.09 25.58 -24.92
N GLU A 121 19.30 25.11 -25.23
CA GLU A 121 20.46 25.92 -25.59
C GLU A 121 20.13 26.64 -26.90
N SER A 122 19.67 27.89 -26.78
CA SER A 122 19.48 28.76 -27.94
C SER A 122 20.85 29.25 -28.40
N ASP A 123 21.53 28.42 -29.19
CA ASP A 123 22.57 28.84 -30.12
C ASP A 123 21.91 29.70 -31.20
N ASP A 124 21.86 31.02 -30.99
CA ASP A 124 21.63 31.97 -32.08
C ASP A 124 22.92 32.73 -32.40
N ASP A 125 23.34 32.43 -33.63
CA ASP A 125 24.56 32.69 -34.38
C ASP A 125 24.83 34.19 -34.64
N ASP A 126 26.09 34.46 -34.94
CA ASP A 126 26.70 35.73 -35.36
C ASP A 126 26.06 36.26 -36.67
N THR A 127 25.56 37.51 -36.70
CA THR A 127 25.58 38.39 -37.90
C THR A 127 25.69 39.86 -37.55
#